data_AF-A0AAD5S173-F1
#
_entry.id   AF-A0AAD5S173-F1
#
_cell.length_a   1.000
_cell.length_b   1.000
_cell.length_c   1.000
_cell.angle_alpha   90.00
_cell.angle_beta   90.00
_cell.angle_gamma   90.00
#
_symmetry.space_group_name_H-M   'P 1'
#
loop_
_entity.id
_entity.type
_entity.pdbx_description
1 polymer ?
#
loop_
_entity_poly.entity_id
_entity_poly.type
_entity_poly.pdbx_seq_one_letter_code
_entity_poly.pdbx_strand_id
1 'polypeptide(L)'
;MHLFFDPAGPQELNVPSKIMKKLKEEIKVSTHPDVFEEAIRHCVDLMRTSSLPKFLARATKNIDSGRERAERMVKGLLWISITIAVMIVLLYYHQSRWYRLFTIPPTLMATLYFQTFQTQVCFTYMGRRQREILITEMTPETLPKPRKSVFSSGPPTELEKGDTKSDTLSRRVTRKAKGTVKIVGRTFKEVEEPLVLKLQQSIKDRVLRVGVVATVLLTCGLLGIPEDVWKR
;
A
#
# COMPACT_ATOMS: atom_id res chain seq x y z
N MET A 1 -2.99 37.15 9.16
CA MET A 1 -3.95 37.08 8.05
C MET A 1 -3.27 36.83 6.70
N HIS A 2 -2.14 37.51 6.43
CA HIS A 2 -1.38 37.43 5.17
C HIS A 2 -0.95 36.02 4.70
N LEU A 3 -0.82 35.06 5.60
CA LEU A 3 -0.34 33.72 5.25
C LEU A 3 -1.40 32.87 4.53
N PHE A 4 -2.66 32.94 4.99
CA PHE A 4 -3.74 32.00 4.63
C PHE A 4 -4.92 32.62 3.88
N PHE A 5 -5.18 33.92 4.05
CA PHE A 5 -6.39 34.59 3.54
C PHE A 5 -6.11 35.73 2.54
N ASP A 6 -4.84 35.89 2.16
CA ASP A 6 -4.46 36.79 1.08
C ASP A 6 -4.34 36.02 -0.24
N PRO A 7 -4.83 36.59 -1.36
CA PRO A 7 -4.85 35.94 -2.69
C PRO A 7 -3.47 35.72 -3.34
N ALA A 8 -2.40 35.91 -2.57
CA ALA A 8 -1.02 35.63 -2.94
C ALA A 8 -0.22 35.06 -1.75
N GLY A 9 -0.93 34.64 -0.70
CA GLY A 9 -0.32 34.05 0.49
C GLY A 9 0.32 32.71 0.13
N PRO A 10 1.51 32.38 0.67
CA PRO A 10 2.18 31.13 0.32
C PRO A 10 1.43 29.88 0.83
N GLN A 11 0.43 30.05 1.70
CA GLN A 11 -0.46 28.99 2.19
C GLN A 11 -1.93 29.39 2.03
N GLU A 12 -2.28 30.06 0.93
CA GLU A 12 -3.66 30.47 0.65
C GLU A 12 -4.63 29.29 0.77
N LEU A 13 -5.67 29.47 1.59
CA LEU A 13 -6.72 28.49 1.79
C LEU A 13 -7.78 28.61 0.70
N ASN A 14 -8.24 27.47 0.19
CA ASN A 14 -9.34 27.43 -0.77
C ASN A 14 -10.68 27.69 -0.07
N VAL A 15 -11.00 28.97 0.17
CA VAL A 15 -12.23 29.43 0.83
C VAL A 15 -13.06 30.27 -0.15
N PRO A 16 -14.38 30.06 -0.26
CA PRO A 16 -15.27 30.84 -1.10
C PRO A 16 -15.17 32.34 -0.82
N SER A 17 -15.19 33.16 -1.88
CA SER A 17 -15.03 34.61 -1.79
C SER A 17 -16.06 35.28 -0.87
N LYS A 18 -17.27 34.71 -0.75
CA LYS A 18 -18.32 35.19 0.16
C LYS A 18 -17.89 35.12 1.63
N ILE A 19 -17.37 33.96 2.06
CA ILE A 19 -16.88 33.75 3.42
C ILE A 19 -15.67 34.64 3.66
N MET A 20 -14.76 34.74 2.69
CA MET A 20 -13.57 35.58 2.81
C MET A 20 -13.90 37.07 2.91
N LYS A 21 -14.91 37.57 2.18
CA LYS A 21 -15.36 38.97 2.28
C LYS A 21 -15.94 39.26 3.66
N LYS A 22 -16.84 38.40 4.14
CA LYS A 22 -17.45 38.52 5.48
C LYS A 22 -16.38 38.50 6.58
N LEU A 23 -15.44 37.56 6.50
CA LEU A 23 -14.32 37.47 7.44
C LEU A 23 -13.47 38.75 7.47
N LYS A 24 -13.19 39.34 6.30
CA LYS A 24 -12.44 40.61 6.19
C LYS A 24 -13.20 41.81 6.76
N GLU A 25 -14.53 41.77 6.78
CA GLU A 25 -15.37 42.81 7.39
C GLU A 25 -15.42 42.63 8.92
N GLU A 26 -15.63 41.40 9.41
CA GLU A 26 -15.74 41.08 10.83
C GLU A 26 -14.43 41.30 11.59
N ILE A 27 -13.28 40.96 10.98
CA ILE A 27 -11.96 41.16 11.61
C ILE A 27 -11.62 42.64 11.85
N LYS A 28 -12.22 43.56 11.07
CA LYS A 28 -12.03 45.00 11.30
C LYS A 28 -12.73 45.46 12.58
N VAL A 29 -13.76 44.73 13.00
CA VAL A 29 -14.64 45.10 14.13
C VAL A 29 -14.30 44.29 15.38
N SER A 30 -13.87 43.03 15.23
CA SER A 30 -13.63 42.12 16.34
C SER A 30 -12.34 41.32 16.16
N THR A 31 -11.63 41.11 17.27
CA THR A 31 -10.45 40.22 17.35
C THR A 31 -10.79 38.86 17.97
N HIS A 32 -12.06 38.60 18.26
CA HIS A 32 -12.51 37.34 18.86
C HIS A 32 -12.33 36.17 17.87
N PRO A 33 -11.88 34.99 18.31
CA PRO A 33 -11.65 33.84 17.41
C PRO A 33 -12.89 33.35 16.66
N ASP A 34 -14.09 33.64 17.18
CA ASP A 34 -15.37 33.20 16.58
C ASP A 34 -15.60 33.76 15.17
N VAL A 35 -14.98 34.88 14.81
CA VAL A 35 -15.05 35.41 13.44
C VAL A 35 -14.53 34.40 12.40
N PHE A 36 -13.65 33.47 12.81
CA PHE A 36 -13.12 32.43 11.94
C PHE A 36 -13.98 31.17 11.88
N GLU A 37 -15.06 31.05 12.67
CA GLU A 37 -15.82 29.81 12.81
C GLU A 37 -16.35 29.31 11.47
N GLU A 38 -16.91 30.19 10.65
CA GLU A 38 -17.45 29.84 9.32
C GLU A 38 -16.35 29.35 8.37
N ALA A 39 -15.17 29.99 8.39
CA ALA A 39 -14.03 29.58 7.59
C ALA A 39 -13.43 28.25 8.06
N ILE A 40 -13.31 28.05 9.38
CA ILE A 40 -12.84 26.79 9.98
C ILE A 40 -13.77 25.66 9.60
N ARG A 41 -15.08 25.85 9.73
CA ARG A 41 -16.09 24.85 9.37
C ARG A 41 -15.96 24.46 7.89
N HIS A 42 -15.84 25.44 7.01
CA HIS A 42 -15.63 25.20 5.58
C HIS A 42 -14.35 24.38 5.30
N CYS A 43 -13.22 24.75 5.92
CA CYS A 43 -11.96 24.03 5.75
C CYS A 43 -12.04 22.59 6.29
N VAL A 44 -12.71 22.38 7.43
CA VAL A 44 -12.93 21.05 8.00
C VAL A 44 -13.80 20.19 7.07
N ASP A 45 -14.87 20.76 6.52
CA ASP A 45 -15.73 20.06 5.58
C ASP A 45 -15.00 19.74 4.27
N LEU A 46 -14.16 20.65 3.78
CA LEU A 46 -13.30 20.42 2.62
C LEU A 46 -12.30 19.29 2.88
N MET A 47 -11.65 19.28 4.05
CA MET A 47 -10.74 18.20 4.44
C MET A 47 -11.47 16.86 4.54
N ARG A 48 -12.67 16.83 5.13
CA ARG A 48 -13.49 15.61 5.28
C ARG A 48 -13.95 15.06 3.94
N THR A 49 -14.32 15.92 3.00
CA THR A 49 -14.89 15.52 1.71
C THR A 49 -13.83 15.20 0.66
N SER A 50 -12.70 15.93 0.65
CA SER A 50 -11.66 15.80 -0.38
C SER A 50 -10.43 15.04 0.09
N SER A 51 -9.83 15.48 1.20
CA SER A 51 -8.51 14.98 1.63
C SER A 51 -8.60 13.66 2.39
N LEU A 52 -9.57 13.53 3.30
CA LEU A 52 -9.77 12.37 4.14
C LEU A 52 -9.99 11.07 3.35
N PRO A 53 -10.90 10.98 2.35
CA PRO A 53 -11.08 9.73 1.60
C PRO A 53 -9.82 9.33 0.83
N LYS A 54 -9.07 10.29 0.29
CA LYS A 54 -7.79 10.04 -0.39
C LYS A 54 -6.74 9.54 0.59
N PHE A 55 -6.66 10.17 1.77
CA PHE A 55 -5.78 9.74 2.84
C PHE A 55 -6.12 8.32 3.28
N LEU A 56 -7.39 8.02 3.57
CA LEU A 56 -7.81 6.67 3.95
C LEU A 56 -7.55 5.65 2.85
N ALA A 57 -7.78 5.99 1.57
CA ALA A 57 -7.47 5.13 0.45
C ALA A 57 -5.96 4.86 0.29
N ARG A 58 -5.11 5.80 0.69
CA ARG A 58 -3.64 5.61 0.72
C ARG A 58 -3.22 4.81 1.97
N ALA A 59 -3.72 5.18 3.14
CA ALA A 59 -3.36 4.60 4.44
C ALA A 59 -3.81 3.15 4.60
N THR A 60 -4.90 2.74 3.92
CA THR A 60 -5.38 1.36 3.94
C THR A 60 -4.56 0.41 3.08
N LYS A 61 -3.85 0.92 2.07
CA LYS A 61 -2.98 0.11 1.21
C LYS A 61 -1.74 -0.31 1.98
N ASN A 62 -1.38 -1.58 1.87
CA ASN A 62 -0.12 -2.11 2.42
C ASN A 62 0.83 -2.62 1.33
N ILE A 63 0.53 -2.30 0.06
CA ILE A 63 1.30 -2.66 -1.12
C ILE A 63 1.36 -1.42 -2.02
N ASP A 64 2.51 -0.79 -2.14
CA ASP A 64 2.68 0.35 -3.06
C ASP A 64 3.63 0.02 -4.23
N SER A 65 4.48 -1.01 -4.09
CA SER A 65 5.45 -1.33 -5.14
C SER A 65 4.83 -2.17 -6.26
N GLY A 66 5.03 -1.72 -7.50
CA GLY A 66 4.63 -2.48 -8.70
C GLY A 66 5.28 -3.88 -8.73
N ARG A 67 6.50 -4.00 -8.20
CA ARG A 67 7.21 -5.28 -8.04
C ARG A 67 6.46 -6.24 -7.13
N GLU A 68 6.07 -5.84 -5.92
CA GLU A 68 5.35 -6.73 -5.02
C GLU A 68 3.98 -7.11 -5.56
N ARG A 69 3.33 -6.19 -6.27
CA ARG A 69 2.08 -6.46 -6.96
C ARG A 69 2.28 -7.58 -8.00
N ALA A 70 3.36 -7.52 -8.77
CA ALA A 70 3.73 -8.59 -9.70
C ALA A 70 4.08 -9.90 -8.97
N GLU A 71 4.86 -9.85 -7.88
CA GLU A 71 5.19 -11.05 -7.08
C GLU A 71 3.93 -11.75 -6.54
N ARG A 72 2.92 -11.00 -6.09
CA ARG A 72 1.64 -11.56 -5.64
C ARG A 72 0.81 -12.13 -6.79
N MET A 73 0.81 -11.48 -7.96
CA MET A 73 0.18 -12.02 -9.17
C MET A 73 0.82 -13.35 -9.58
N VAL A 74 2.15 -13.44 -9.57
CA VAL A 74 2.88 -14.69 -9.86
C VAL A 74 2.51 -15.78 -8.86
N LYS A 75 2.45 -15.47 -7.55
CA LYS A 75 2.00 -16.43 -6.54
C LYS A 75 0.57 -16.90 -6.78
N GLY A 76 -0.34 -16.00 -7.14
CA GLY A 76 -1.72 -16.35 -7.51
C GLY A 76 -1.78 -17.31 -8.69
N LEU A 77 -0.99 -17.04 -9.75
CA LEU A 77 -0.87 -17.91 -10.91
C LEU A 77 -0.32 -19.29 -10.54
N LEU A 78 0.71 -19.35 -9.69
CA LEU A 78 1.26 -20.63 -9.21
C LEU A 78 0.22 -21.46 -8.45
N TRP A 79 -0.61 -20.83 -7.59
CA TRP A 79 -1.70 -21.53 -6.90
C TRP A 79 -2.80 -22.02 -7.85
N ILE A 80 -3.12 -21.28 -8.91
CA ILE A 80 -4.01 -21.75 -9.98
C ILE A 80 -3.38 -22.97 -10.67
N SER A 81 -2.11 -22.90 -11.04
CA SER A 81 -1.41 -24.02 -11.70
C SER A 81 -1.42 -25.28 -10.84
N ILE A 82 -1.18 -25.15 -9.53
CA ILE A 82 -1.28 -26.27 -8.58
C ILE A 82 -2.71 -26.84 -8.54
N THR A 83 -3.72 -25.97 -8.49
CA THR A 83 -5.14 -26.39 -8.50
C THR A 83 -5.47 -27.19 -9.75
N ILE A 84 -5.06 -26.71 -10.92
CA ILE A 84 -5.27 -27.38 -12.21
C ILE A 84 -4.52 -28.72 -12.24
N ALA A 85 -3.25 -28.75 -11.81
CA ALA A 85 -2.47 -29.98 -11.79
C ALA A 85 -3.08 -31.06 -10.89
N VAL A 86 -3.50 -30.70 -9.67
CA VAL A 86 -4.20 -31.61 -8.76
C VAL A 86 -5.50 -32.09 -9.39
N MET A 87 -6.27 -31.21 -10.04
CA MET A 87 -7.50 -31.61 -10.72
C MET A 87 -7.23 -32.60 -11.86
N ILE A 88 -6.22 -32.36 -12.69
CA ILE A 88 -5.83 -33.27 -13.78
C ILE A 88 -5.45 -34.64 -13.21
N VAL A 89 -4.65 -34.68 -12.13
CA VAL A 89 -4.26 -35.94 -11.47
C VAL A 89 -5.50 -36.69 -10.94
N LEU A 90 -6.42 -35.99 -10.27
CA LEU A 90 -7.64 -36.61 -9.76
C LEU A 90 -8.54 -37.17 -10.88
N LEU A 91 -8.62 -36.47 -12.02
CA LEU A 91 -9.36 -36.92 -13.19
C LEU A 91 -8.66 -38.12 -13.86
N TYR A 92 -7.33 -38.09 -13.97
CA TYR A 92 -6.53 -39.17 -14.57
C TYR A 92 -6.64 -40.48 -13.80
N TYR A 93 -6.67 -40.43 -12.46
CA TYR A 93 -6.84 -41.60 -11.61
C TYR A 93 -8.32 -41.99 -11.36
N HIS A 94 -9.27 -41.37 -12.08
CA HIS A 94 -10.71 -41.62 -11.94
C HIS A 94 -11.22 -41.59 -10.48
N GLN A 95 -10.68 -40.66 -9.67
CA GLN A 95 -11.07 -40.56 -8.27
C GLN A 95 -12.51 -40.03 -8.15
N SER A 96 -13.19 -40.43 -7.08
CA SER A 96 -14.57 -39.99 -6.82
C SER A 96 -14.67 -38.46 -6.70
N ARG A 97 -15.85 -37.90 -7.01
CA ARG A 97 -16.08 -36.43 -6.99
C ARG A 97 -15.70 -35.78 -5.66
N TRP A 98 -15.83 -36.50 -4.54
CA TRP A 98 -15.49 -36.01 -3.21
C TRP A 98 -14.03 -35.60 -3.07
N TYR A 99 -13.10 -36.29 -3.76
CA TYR A 99 -11.68 -35.91 -3.74
C TYR A 99 -11.43 -34.55 -4.41
N ARG A 100 -12.33 -34.07 -5.28
CA ARG A 100 -12.21 -32.73 -5.88
C ARG A 100 -12.36 -31.62 -4.82
N LEU A 101 -12.97 -31.89 -3.67
CA LEU A 101 -13.03 -30.92 -2.56
C LEU A 101 -11.64 -30.57 -2.01
N PHE A 102 -10.63 -31.43 -2.19
CA PHE A 102 -9.23 -31.09 -1.85
C PHE A 102 -8.66 -29.94 -2.69
N THR A 103 -9.32 -29.55 -3.78
CA THR A 103 -8.96 -28.37 -4.57
C THR A 103 -9.49 -27.06 -3.99
N ILE A 104 -10.37 -27.10 -2.97
CA ILE A 104 -10.91 -25.88 -2.31
C ILE A 104 -9.80 -25.02 -1.70
N PRO A 105 -8.87 -25.54 -0.86
CA PRO A 105 -7.82 -24.72 -0.27
C PRO A 105 -6.91 -24.00 -1.30
N PRO A 106 -6.34 -24.66 -2.33
CA PRO A 106 -5.50 -23.96 -3.30
C PRO A 106 -6.31 -22.98 -4.17
N THR A 107 -7.58 -23.27 -4.48
CA THR A 107 -8.48 -22.34 -5.18
C THR A 107 -8.77 -21.10 -4.33
N LEU A 108 -9.04 -21.28 -3.04
CA LEU A 108 -9.25 -20.17 -2.11
C LEU A 108 -7.98 -19.31 -1.98
N MET A 109 -6.82 -19.93 -1.87
CA MET A 109 -5.55 -19.19 -1.83
C MET A 109 -5.32 -18.41 -3.12
N ALA A 110 -5.57 -19.03 -4.28
CA ALA A 110 -5.48 -18.36 -5.57
C ALA A 110 -6.40 -17.12 -5.63
N THR A 111 -7.69 -17.26 -5.31
CA THR A 111 -8.66 -16.15 -5.35
C THR A 111 -8.27 -15.02 -4.40
N LEU A 112 -7.81 -15.34 -3.19
CA LEU A 112 -7.30 -14.34 -2.25
C LEU A 112 -6.09 -13.59 -2.82
N TYR A 113 -5.11 -14.26 -3.45
CA TYR A 113 -3.98 -13.60 -4.09
C TYR A 113 -4.42 -12.67 -5.22
N PHE A 114 -5.35 -13.09 -6.09
CA PHE A 114 -5.89 -12.22 -7.15
C PHE A 114 -6.62 -11.00 -6.59
N GLN A 115 -7.36 -11.15 -5.49
CA GLN A 115 -8.01 -10.03 -4.84
C GLN A 115 -7.02 -9.06 -4.19
N THR A 116 -5.91 -9.57 -3.62
CA THR A 116 -4.85 -8.70 -3.10
C THR A 116 -4.21 -7.86 -4.21
N PHE A 117 -4.12 -8.39 -5.43
CA PHE A 117 -3.63 -7.66 -6.60
C PHE A 117 -4.55 -6.50 -7.02
N GLN A 118 -5.87 -6.66 -6.87
CA GLN A 118 -6.86 -5.63 -7.18
C GLN A 118 -6.98 -4.58 -6.07
N THR A 119 -7.06 -5.02 -4.83
CA THR A 119 -7.29 -4.14 -3.66
C THR A 119 -6.01 -3.45 -3.17
N GLN A 120 -4.83 -3.95 -3.55
CA GLN A 120 -3.54 -3.53 -3.00
C GLN A 120 -3.45 -3.72 -1.48
N VAL A 121 -4.20 -4.72 -0.97
CA VAL A 121 -4.15 -5.09 0.44
C VAL A 121 -3.85 -6.57 0.62
N CYS A 122 -2.77 -6.84 1.35
CA CYS A 122 -2.30 -8.18 1.70
C CYS A 122 -3.08 -8.72 2.90
N PHE A 123 -3.84 -9.79 2.68
CA PHE A 123 -4.67 -10.43 3.71
C PHE A 123 -3.87 -10.91 4.93
N THR A 124 -2.66 -11.45 4.71
CA THR A 124 -1.78 -11.94 5.78
C THR A 124 -1.35 -10.83 6.74
N TYR A 125 -0.95 -9.67 6.21
CA TYR A 125 -0.51 -8.53 7.04
C TYR A 125 -1.68 -7.81 7.69
N MET A 126 -2.83 -7.77 7.01
CA MET A 126 -4.06 -7.22 7.58
C MET A 126 -4.51 -8.01 8.81
N GLY A 127 -4.31 -9.34 8.84
CA GLY A 127 -4.52 -10.15 10.04
C GLY A 127 -3.61 -9.78 11.22
N ARG A 128 -2.43 -9.19 10.94
CA ARG A 128 -1.43 -8.78 11.94
C ARG A 128 -1.49 -7.29 12.30
N ARG A 129 -2.44 -6.52 11.77
CA ARG A 129 -2.53 -5.05 11.95
C ARG A 129 -1.23 -4.29 11.57
N GLN A 130 -0.46 -4.86 10.65
CA GLN A 130 0.81 -4.30 10.20
C GLN A 130 0.69 -3.75 8.78
N ARG A 131 1.30 -2.60 8.52
CA ARG A 131 1.53 -2.08 7.16
C ARG A 131 3.02 -2.03 6.85
N GLU A 132 3.39 -2.30 5.62
CA GLU A 132 4.76 -2.06 5.15
C GLU A 132 4.98 -0.55 5.05
N ILE A 133 6.06 -0.04 5.64
CA ILE A 133 6.44 1.37 5.54
C ILE A 133 7.01 1.58 4.15
N LEU A 134 6.38 2.44 3.36
CA LEU A 134 6.89 2.82 2.05
C LEU A 134 8.24 3.52 2.21
N ILE A 135 9.17 3.29 1.30
CA ILE A 135 10.47 3.97 1.31
C ILE A 135 10.31 5.50 1.33
N THR A 136 9.29 6.03 0.65
CA THR A 136 8.96 7.47 0.62
C THR A 136 8.49 8.01 1.99
N GLU A 137 7.98 7.15 2.87
CA GLU A 137 7.55 7.52 4.22
C GLU A 137 8.67 7.34 5.26
N MET A 138 9.83 6.80 4.86
CA MET A 138 10.97 6.66 5.75
C MET A 138 11.62 8.04 5.94
N THR A 139 11.37 8.63 7.11
CA THR A 139 12.21 9.72 7.63
C THR A 139 13.68 9.27 7.75
N PRO A 140 14.66 10.17 7.57
CA PRO A 140 16.09 9.82 7.64
C PRO A 140 16.49 9.15 8.95
N GLU A 141 15.77 9.43 10.04
CA GLU A 141 15.96 8.78 11.36
C GLU A 141 15.51 7.31 11.38
N THR A 142 14.48 6.98 10.60
CA THR A 142 13.92 5.62 10.49
C THR A 142 14.55 4.79 9.39
N LEU A 143 15.46 5.38 8.60
CA LEU A 143 16.22 4.61 7.63
C LEU A 143 17.07 3.58 8.39
N PRO A 144 17.01 2.29 8.01
CA PRO A 144 17.87 1.30 8.62
C PRO A 144 19.32 1.77 8.44
N LYS A 145 20.02 2.00 9.57
CA LYS A 145 21.42 2.40 9.56
C LYS A 145 22.15 1.45 8.60
N PRO A 146 22.90 1.97 7.61
CA PRO A 146 23.60 1.12 6.67
C PRO A 146 24.42 0.12 7.48
N ARG A 147 24.09 -1.17 7.35
CA ARG A 147 24.87 -2.23 7.99
C ARG A 147 26.29 -2.00 7.51
N LYS A 148 27.22 -1.67 8.41
CA LYS A 148 28.64 -1.58 8.08
C LYS A 148 28.97 -2.89 7.40
N SER A 149 29.19 -2.86 6.09
CA SER A 149 29.60 -4.04 5.36
C SER A 149 30.94 -4.43 5.96
N VAL A 150 30.98 -5.57 6.66
CA VAL A 150 32.18 -6.17 7.29
C VAL A 150 33.13 -6.71 6.21
N PHE A 151 33.16 -6.08 5.03
CA PHE A 151 33.92 -6.54 3.89
C PHE A 151 34.61 -5.35 3.25
N SER A 152 35.78 -5.02 3.80
CA SER A 152 37.02 -4.79 3.03
C SER A 152 38.12 -4.41 4.01
N SER A 153 38.76 -5.42 4.62
CA SER A 153 40.13 -5.29 5.10
C SER A 153 41.05 -5.34 3.87
N GLY A 154 41.05 -4.27 3.09
CA GLY A 154 42.10 -3.98 2.11
C GLY A 154 43.12 -3.04 2.74
N PRO A 155 44.43 -3.22 2.51
CA PRO A 155 45.45 -2.33 3.07
C PRO A 155 45.30 -0.91 2.52
N PRO A 156 45.65 0.11 3.32
CA PRO A 156 45.56 1.51 2.91
C PRO A 156 46.57 1.77 1.79
N THR A 157 46.08 2.07 0.58
CA THR A 157 46.93 2.64 -0.47
C THR A 157 46.95 4.15 -0.27
N GLU A 158 48.13 4.65 0.10
CA GLU A 158 48.47 6.06 0.16
C GLU A 158 48.44 6.73 -1.23
N LEU A 159 48.40 8.07 -1.21
CA LEU A 159 48.41 9.06 -2.30
C LEU A 159 47.04 9.45 -2.90
N GLU A 160 46.55 10.64 -2.54
CA GLU A 160 46.94 11.88 -3.24
C GLU A 160 46.47 13.13 -2.47
N LYS A 161 47.42 14.03 -2.21
CA LYS A 161 47.20 15.44 -1.84
C LYS A 161 46.83 16.20 -3.11
N GLY A 162 45.74 16.95 -3.09
CA GLY A 162 45.39 17.87 -4.17
C GLY A 162 44.20 18.75 -3.79
N ASP A 163 44.51 19.95 -3.33
CA ASP A 163 43.57 21.02 -2.98
C ASP A 163 42.66 21.45 -4.14
N THR A 164 41.65 22.23 -3.75
CA THR A 164 40.80 23.14 -4.55
C THR A 164 39.51 22.59 -5.17
N LYS A 165 38.38 22.98 -4.54
CA LYS A 165 37.08 23.44 -5.11
C LYS A 165 35.86 22.91 -4.34
N SER A 166 35.43 23.76 -3.42
CA SER A 166 34.30 23.64 -2.49
C SER A 166 32.89 23.62 -3.11
N ASP A 167 32.70 23.67 -4.43
CA ASP A 167 31.35 23.91 -5.01
C ASP A 167 30.81 22.85 -5.97
N THR A 168 31.48 21.70 -6.11
CA THR A 168 30.99 20.61 -6.98
C THR A 168 30.60 19.33 -6.23
N LEU A 169 30.73 19.31 -4.90
CA LEU A 169 30.50 18.11 -4.09
C LEU A 169 29.01 17.77 -3.90
N SER A 170 28.11 18.75 -3.89
CA SER A 170 26.66 18.49 -3.77
C SER A 170 26.03 17.83 -5.01
N ARG A 171 26.70 17.88 -6.18
CA ARG A 171 26.23 17.20 -7.41
C ARG A 171 26.87 15.84 -7.67
N ARG A 172 27.96 15.48 -6.98
CA ARG A 172 28.60 14.15 -7.13
C ARG A 172 28.11 13.11 -6.12
N VAL A 173 27.52 13.51 -4.99
CA VAL A 173 26.90 12.58 -4.04
C VAL A 173 25.63 11.93 -4.59
N THR A 174 24.94 12.54 -5.55
CA THR A 174 23.74 11.96 -6.17
C THR A 174 24.02 10.98 -7.33
N ARG A 175 25.28 10.84 -7.80
CA ARG A 175 25.61 9.93 -8.92
C ARG A 175 26.48 8.73 -8.56
N LYS A 176 27.18 8.72 -7.41
CA LYS A 176 28.02 7.58 -6.97
C LYS A 176 27.42 6.71 -5.87
N ALA A 177 26.15 6.91 -5.50
CA ALA A 177 25.37 5.96 -4.69
C ALA A 177 24.56 4.97 -5.56
N LYS A 178 25.13 4.55 -6.70
CA LYS A 178 24.69 3.34 -7.45
C LYS A 178 25.30 2.06 -6.87
N GLY A 179 25.88 2.12 -5.67
CA GLY A 179 25.96 0.94 -4.82
C GLY A 179 24.55 0.62 -4.39
N THR A 180 23.96 -0.41 -5.00
CA THR A 180 22.66 -0.96 -4.63
C THR A 180 22.72 -1.38 -3.16
N VAL A 181 22.51 -0.44 -2.25
CA VAL A 181 22.29 -0.75 -0.84
C VAL A 181 21.01 -1.56 -0.85
N LYS A 182 21.18 -2.88 -0.87
CA LYS A 182 20.12 -3.84 -0.69
C LYS A 182 19.65 -3.58 0.74
N ILE A 183 18.68 -2.70 0.90
CA ILE A 183 17.96 -2.51 2.16
C ILE A 183 17.17 -3.81 2.34
N VAL A 184 17.86 -4.83 2.83
CA VAL A 184 17.32 -6.16 3.10
C VAL A 184 16.63 -6.05 4.45
N GLY A 185 15.43 -5.48 4.43
CA GLY A 185 14.58 -5.36 5.60
C GLY A 185 13.32 -4.62 5.22
N ARG A 186 12.20 -5.34 5.15
CA ARG A 186 10.88 -4.69 5.13
C ARG A 186 10.62 -4.18 6.53
N THR A 187 10.45 -2.87 6.68
CA THR A 187 10.03 -2.29 7.95
C THR A 187 8.51 -2.29 8.00
N PHE A 188 7.97 -2.79 9.11
CA PHE A 188 6.54 -2.84 9.37
C PHE A 188 6.21 -1.84 10.47
N LYS A 189 5.12 -1.07 10.28
CA LYS A 189 4.55 -0.22 11.32
C LYS A 189 3.19 -0.76 11.71
N GLU A 190 2.90 -0.75 13.01
CA GLU A 190 1.56 -1.02 13.51
C GLU A 190 0.62 0.14 13.15
N VAL A 191 -0.59 -0.19 12.72
CA VAL A 191 -1.60 0.81 12.39
C VAL A 191 -2.31 1.22 13.68
N GLU A 192 -1.99 2.40 14.20
CA GLU A 192 -2.56 2.93 15.45
C GLU A 192 -3.95 3.57 15.23
N GLU A 193 -4.22 4.09 14.03
CA GLU A 193 -5.44 4.85 13.77
C GLU A 193 -6.69 3.95 13.69
N PRO A 194 -7.71 4.15 14.57
CA PRO A 194 -8.86 3.26 14.67
C PRO A 194 -9.76 3.32 13.42
N LEU A 195 -9.82 4.47 12.74
CA LEU A 195 -10.59 4.61 11.51
C LEU A 195 -9.97 3.78 10.37
N VAL A 196 -8.64 3.77 10.27
CA VAL A 196 -7.92 2.96 9.28
C VAL A 196 -8.12 1.48 9.58
N LEU A 197 -8.06 1.07 10.84
CA LEU A 197 -8.31 -0.32 11.25
C LEU A 197 -9.74 -0.78 10.91
N LYS A 198 -10.76 0.03 11.20
CA LYS A 198 -12.15 -0.28 10.83
C LYS A 198 -12.32 -0.44 9.32
N LEU A 199 -11.70 0.45 8.55
CA LEU A 199 -11.77 0.38 7.09
C LEU A 199 -11.01 -0.83 6.53
N GLN A 200 -9.83 -1.14 7.09
CA GLN A 200 -9.10 -2.36 6.75
C GLN A 200 -9.91 -3.61 7.07
N GLN A 201 -10.59 -3.67 8.21
CA GLN A 201 -11.44 -4.80 8.56
C GLN A 201 -12.64 -4.94 7.60
N SER A 202 -13.28 -3.84 7.22
CA SER A 202 -14.35 -3.87 6.21
C SER A 202 -13.86 -4.38 4.84
N ILE A 203 -12.67 -3.95 4.42
CA ILE A 203 -12.02 -4.45 3.20
C ILE A 203 -11.72 -5.94 3.33
N LYS A 204 -11.18 -6.38 4.48
CA LYS A 204 -10.91 -7.80 4.78
C LYS A 204 -12.14 -8.66 4.59
N ASP A 205 -13.25 -8.25 5.19
CA ASP A 205 -14.49 -9.01 5.19
C ASP A 205 -15.12 -9.03 3.80
N ARG A 206 -14.98 -7.95 3.02
CA ARG A 206 -15.41 -7.93 1.62
C ARG A 206 -14.55 -8.87 0.77
N VAL A 207 -13.23 -8.79 0.88
CA VAL A 207 -12.29 -9.65 0.15
C VAL A 207 -12.57 -11.12 0.48
N LEU A 208 -12.64 -11.47 1.76
CA LEU A 208 -12.92 -12.83 2.21
C LEU A 208 -14.26 -13.34 1.68
N ARG A 209 -15.34 -12.56 1.78
CA ARG A 209 -16.66 -12.96 1.25
C ARG A 209 -16.62 -13.20 -0.26
N VAL A 210 -16.04 -12.28 -1.03
CA VAL A 210 -15.94 -12.44 -2.49
C VAL A 210 -15.06 -13.65 -2.84
N GLY A 211 -13.97 -13.89 -2.09
CA GLY A 211 -13.05 -14.99 -2.32
C GLY A 211 -13.70 -16.35 -2.06
N VAL A 212 -14.45 -16.45 -0.96
CA VAL A 212 -15.25 -17.64 -0.63
C VAL A 212 -16.31 -17.90 -1.69
N VAL A 213 -17.10 -16.89 -2.07
CA VAL A 213 -18.15 -17.03 -3.10
C VAL A 213 -17.55 -17.47 -4.44
N ALA A 214 -16.46 -16.84 -4.89
CA ALA A 214 -15.78 -17.23 -6.12
C ALA A 214 -15.25 -18.67 -6.06
N THR A 215 -14.69 -19.08 -4.93
CA THR A 215 -14.18 -20.44 -4.73
C THR A 215 -15.31 -21.48 -4.77
N VAL A 216 -16.44 -21.20 -4.12
CA VAL A 216 -17.63 -22.08 -4.15
C VAL A 216 -18.14 -22.21 -5.58
N LEU A 217 -18.29 -21.11 -6.32
CA LEU A 217 -18.75 -21.17 -7.71
C LEU A 217 -17.81 -21.98 -8.61
N LEU A 218 -16.50 -21.78 -8.50
CA LEU A 218 -15.50 -22.53 -9.26
C LEU A 218 -15.54 -24.02 -8.91
N THR A 219 -15.62 -24.36 -7.62
CA THR A 219 -15.62 -25.75 -7.16
C THR A 219 -16.92 -26.48 -7.51
N CYS A 220 -18.07 -25.81 -7.46
CA CYS A 220 -19.33 -26.34 -8.00
C CYS A 220 -19.22 -26.65 -9.49
N GLY A 221 -18.62 -25.76 -10.29
CA GLY A 221 -18.37 -26.01 -11.70
C GLY A 221 -17.48 -27.23 -11.94
N LEU A 222 -16.42 -27.39 -11.14
CA LEU A 222 -15.52 -28.53 -11.22
C LEU A 222 -16.17 -29.85 -10.77
N LEU A 223 -17.08 -29.82 -9.80
CA LEU A 223 -17.88 -30.98 -9.38
C LEU A 223 -18.90 -31.41 -10.44
N GLY A 224 -19.35 -30.48 -11.29
CA GLY A 224 -20.28 -30.74 -12.39
C GLY A 224 -19.69 -31.54 -13.55
N ILE A 225 -18.36 -31.67 -13.64
CA ILE A 225 -17.71 -32.43 -14.72
C ILE A 225 -18.03 -33.93 -14.54
N PRO A 226 -18.72 -34.59 -15.50
CA PRO A 226 -19.07 -36.00 -15.40
C PRO A 226 -17.82 -36.89 -15.34
N GLU A 227 -17.91 -38.01 -14.63
CA GLU A 227 -16.81 -38.98 -14.53
C GLU A 227 -16.59 -39.75 -15.84
N ASP A 228 -17.64 -39.88 -16.65
CA ASP A 228 -17.62 -40.69 -17.88
C ASP A 228 -17.04 -39.97 -19.10
N VAL A 229 -16.61 -38.70 -18.96
CA VAL A 229 -16.00 -37.93 -20.05
C VAL A 229 -14.74 -38.60 -20.60
N TRP A 230 -14.06 -39.43 -19.80
CA TRP A 230 -12.76 -40.04 -20.14
C TRP A 230 -12.78 -41.57 -20.26
N LYS A 231 -13.96 -42.21 -20.23
CA LYS A 231 -14.08 -43.67 -20.44
C LYS A 231 -14.19 -44.08 -21.92
N ARG A 232 -13.81 -43.20 -22.85
CA ARG A 232 -13.76 -43.46 -24.29
C ARG A 232 -12.33 -43.56 -24.75
#